data_AF-A0A017SSP6-F1
#
_entry.id   AF-A0A017SSP6-F1
#
_cell.length_a   1.000
_cell.length_b   1.000
_cell.length_c   1.000
_cell.angle_alpha   90.00
_cell.angle_beta   90.00
_cell.angle_gamma   90.00
#
_symmetry.space_group_name_H-M   'P 1'
#
loop_
_entity.id
_entity.type
_entity.pdbx_description
1 polymer ?
#
loop_
_entity_poly.entity_id
_entity_poly.type
_entity_poly.pdbx_seq_one_letter_code
_entity_poly.pdbx_strand_id
1 'polypeptide(L)'
;MPGAGASGGSGGGGGCGGKPGQGGGAGGASIALVSINAQLTLNACTLQAGNGGNGGAGGDLQPGGPGGASGAGGNPSGSAKPGCAGGTGGYGGRGGNGGGGNGGHALALAYSGTMISMSGDNRLEQGAAGAGGPGGGEDIDMNSGVAGIAATEQKFP
;
A
#
# COMPACT_ATOMS: atom_id res chain seq x y z
N MET A 1 61.71 -6.33 24.38
CA MET A 1 60.33 -6.63 24.87
C MET A 1 59.62 -7.39 23.76
N PRO A 2 58.94 -8.52 24.03
CA PRO A 2 58.14 -9.19 23.00
C PRO A 2 57.08 -8.21 22.51
N GLY A 3 57.06 -7.91 21.21
CA GLY A 3 56.11 -6.98 20.62
C GLY A 3 54.68 -7.52 20.74
N ALA A 4 53.73 -6.68 21.13
CA ALA A 4 52.32 -7.04 21.11
C ALA A 4 51.92 -7.48 19.68
N GLY A 5 51.14 -8.55 19.58
CA GLY A 5 50.64 -9.05 18.30
C GLY A 5 49.76 -8.02 17.59
N ALA A 6 49.67 -8.14 16.26
CA ALA A 6 48.79 -7.29 15.47
C ALA A 6 47.31 -7.51 15.86
N SER A 7 46.55 -6.43 16.07
CA SER A 7 45.12 -6.50 16.36
C SER A 7 44.33 -6.92 15.12
N GLY A 8 43.20 -7.61 15.31
CA GLY A 8 42.24 -7.86 14.23
C GLY A 8 41.55 -6.58 13.75
N GLY A 9 41.12 -6.58 12.49
CA GLY A 9 40.31 -5.50 11.93
C GLY A 9 38.87 -5.53 12.46
N SER A 10 38.22 -4.37 12.53
CA SER A 10 36.81 -4.27 12.93
C SER A 10 35.87 -4.85 11.87
N GLY A 11 34.70 -5.34 12.29
CA GLY A 11 33.63 -5.68 11.36
C GLY A 11 33.06 -4.44 10.65
N GLY A 12 32.60 -4.61 9.42
CA GLY A 12 31.86 -3.58 8.70
C GLY A 12 30.46 -3.37 9.27
N GLY A 13 29.96 -2.13 9.20
CA GLY A 13 28.60 -1.80 9.65
C GLY A 13 27.52 -2.42 8.77
N GLY A 14 26.34 -2.69 9.32
CA GLY A 14 25.20 -3.20 8.52
C GLY A 14 24.68 -2.17 7.51
N GLY A 15 24.13 -2.66 6.41
CA GLY A 15 23.48 -1.83 5.40
C GLY A 15 22.14 -1.25 5.89
N CYS A 16 21.75 -0.10 5.32
CA CYS A 16 20.47 0.52 5.63
C CYS A 16 19.29 -0.27 5.03
N GLY A 17 18.14 -0.25 5.70
CA GLY A 17 16.92 -0.84 5.16
C GLY A 17 16.41 -0.10 3.91
N GLY A 18 15.77 -0.84 3.02
CA GLY A 18 15.09 -0.27 1.86
C GLY A 18 13.82 0.49 2.28
N LYS A 19 13.47 1.52 1.50
CA LYS A 19 12.20 2.25 1.67
C LYS A 19 10.99 1.37 1.33
N PRO A 20 9.85 1.57 2.02
CA PRO A 20 8.62 0.91 1.66
C PRO A 20 8.04 1.49 0.35
N GLY A 21 7.31 0.65 -0.38
CA GLY A 21 6.47 1.06 -1.49
C GLY A 21 5.28 1.89 -1.03
N GLN A 22 4.89 2.86 -1.85
CA GLN A 22 3.78 3.76 -1.55
C GLN A 22 2.43 3.04 -1.73
N GLY A 23 1.44 3.31 -0.89
CA GLY A 23 0.08 2.81 -1.10
C GLY A 23 -0.60 3.43 -2.33
N GLY A 24 -1.39 2.65 -3.04
CA GLY A 24 -2.24 3.10 -4.13
C GLY A 24 -3.40 3.98 -3.65
N GLY A 25 -3.73 5.02 -4.41
CA GLY A 25 -4.85 5.92 -4.09
C GLY A 25 -6.21 5.26 -4.28
N ALA A 26 -7.22 5.63 -3.50
CA ALA A 26 -8.58 5.12 -3.67
C ALA A 26 -9.23 5.66 -4.96
N GLY A 27 -10.05 4.83 -5.59
CA GLY A 27 -10.90 5.20 -6.70
C GLY A 27 -12.08 6.05 -6.25
N GLY A 28 -12.46 7.05 -7.06
CA GLY A 28 -13.56 7.96 -6.74
C GLY A 28 -14.92 7.27 -6.77
N ALA A 29 -15.79 7.54 -5.79
CA ALA A 29 -17.16 7.04 -5.82
C ALA A 29 -18.06 7.93 -6.68
N SER A 30 -19.04 7.32 -7.34
CA SER A 30 -20.16 8.02 -7.98
C SER A 30 -21.46 7.63 -7.30
N ILE A 31 -22.13 8.61 -6.70
CA ILE A 31 -23.38 8.39 -5.98
C ILE A 31 -24.40 9.44 -6.41
N ALA A 32 -25.58 9.03 -6.87
CA ALA A 32 -26.58 9.98 -7.36
C ALA A 32 -27.36 10.64 -6.22
N LEU A 33 -27.69 9.88 -5.17
CA LEU A 33 -28.33 10.42 -3.96
C LEU A 33 -27.90 9.66 -2.70
N VAL A 34 -27.62 10.41 -1.63
CA VAL A 34 -27.40 9.87 -0.28
C VAL A 34 -28.42 10.50 0.68
N SER A 35 -29.18 9.67 1.39
CA SER A 35 -30.04 10.09 2.52
C SER A 35 -29.45 9.64 3.85
N ILE A 36 -29.25 10.56 4.78
CA ILE A 36 -28.71 10.22 6.11
C ILE A 36 -29.71 10.69 7.16
N ASN A 37 -30.37 9.75 7.82
CA ASN A 37 -31.36 10.00 8.86
C ASN A 37 -32.44 11.01 8.45
N ALA A 38 -32.85 10.96 7.17
CA ALA A 38 -33.82 11.88 6.60
C ALA A 38 -35.04 11.13 6.03
N GLN A 39 -36.20 11.76 6.14
CA GLN A 39 -37.42 11.32 5.47
C GLN A 39 -37.46 11.95 4.07
N LEU A 40 -37.27 11.13 3.04
CA LEU A 40 -37.34 11.54 1.65
C LEU A 40 -38.46 10.77 0.93
N THR A 41 -39.16 11.49 0.06
CA THR A 41 -40.11 10.91 -0.89
C THR A 41 -39.67 11.28 -2.30
N LEU A 42 -39.38 10.28 -3.14
CA LEU A 42 -39.09 10.45 -4.55
C LEU A 42 -40.38 10.29 -5.35
N ASN A 43 -40.70 11.25 -6.22
CA ASN A 43 -41.85 11.20 -7.12
C ASN A 43 -41.39 11.42 -8.56
N ALA A 44 -41.50 10.37 -9.39
CA ALA A 44 -41.11 10.39 -10.80
C ALA A 44 -39.68 10.93 -11.05
N CYS A 45 -38.72 10.54 -10.20
CA CYS A 45 -37.34 10.99 -10.25
C CYS A 45 -36.44 10.03 -11.05
N THR A 46 -35.42 10.57 -11.72
CA THR A 46 -34.32 9.77 -12.29
C THR A 46 -33.05 10.03 -11.49
N LEU A 47 -32.51 8.99 -10.88
CA LEU A 47 -31.23 8.99 -10.18
C LEU A 47 -30.24 8.17 -10.98
N GLN A 48 -29.19 8.81 -11.50
CA GLN A 48 -28.18 8.17 -12.31
C GLN A 48 -26.79 8.43 -11.71
N ALA A 49 -26.14 7.36 -11.27
CA ALA A 49 -24.74 7.38 -10.87
C ALA A 49 -23.87 6.98 -12.07
N GLY A 50 -22.72 7.63 -12.19
CA GLY A 50 -21.67 7.22 -13.12
C GLY A 50 -20.92 5.98 -12.61
N ASN A 51 -19.85 5.63 -13.32
CA ASN A 51 -18.97 4.57 -12.88
C ASN A 51 -18.11 5.01 -11.70
N GLY A 52 -17.81 4.08 -10.80
CA GLY A 52 -16.76 4.25 -9.81
C GLY A 52 -15.39 4.27 -10.48
N GLY A 53 -14.48 5.09 -9.96
CA GLY A 53 -13.10 5.14 -10.42
C GLY A 53 -12.32 3.90 -9.97
N ASN A 54 -11.36 3.44 -10.77
CA ASN A 54 -10.47 2.37 -10.35
C ASN A 54 -9.53 2.83 -9.24
N GLY A 55 -9.14 1.90 -8.37
CA GLY A 55 -8.07 2.12 -7.41
C GLY A 55 -6.71 2.25 -8.09
N GLY A 56 -5.83 3.05 -7.50
CA GLY A 56 -4.47 3.26 -7.96
C GLY A 56 -3.55 2.09 -7.62
N ALA A 57 -2.49 1.93 -8.42
CA ALA A 57 -1.47 0.92 -8.18
C ALA A 57 -0.64 1.24 -6.93
N GLY A 58 -0.31 0.22 -6.14
CA GLY A 58 0.70 0.28 -5.10
C GLY A 58 2.11 0.36 -5.69
N GLY A 59 3.02 1.02 -4.98
CA GLY A 59 4.43 1.15 -5.35
C GLY A 59 5.25 -0.06 -4.94
N ASP A 60 6.30 -0.33 -5.71
CA ASP A 60 7.23 -1.43 -5.46
C ASP A 60 8.16 -1.16 -4.26
N LEU A 61 8.66 -2.24 -3.67
CA LEU A 61 9.69 -2.17 -2.63
C LEU A 61 11.02 -1.57 -3.15
N GLN A 62 11.76 -0.93 -2.25
CA GLN A 62 13.17 -0.63 -2.49
C GLN A 62 14.06 -1.74 -1.89
N PRO A 63 15.09 -2.23 -2.62
CA PRO A 63 16.12 -3.08 -2.04
C PRO A 63 16.86 -2.41 -0.87
N GLY A 64 17.36 -3.20 0.07
CA GLY A 64 18.21 -2.70 1.14
C GLY A 64 19.60 -2.32 0.64
N GLY A 65 20.25 -1.40 1.37
CA GLY A 65 21.58 -0.91 1.05
C GLY A 65 22.68 -1.96 1.30
N PRO A 66 23.83 -1.83 0.64
CA PRO A 66 24.98 -2.69 0.88
C PRO A 66 25.53 -2.50 2.29
N GLY A 67 26.13 -3.56 2.84
CA GLY A 67 26.88 -3.47 4.09
C GLY A 67 28.20 -2.71 3.94
N GLY A 68 28.68 -2.17 5.05
CA GLY A 68 29.96 -1.47 5.12
C GLY A 68 31.16 -2.38 4.90
N ALA A 69 32.25 -1.80 4.41
CA ALA A 69 33.52 -2.49 4.24
C ALA A 69 34.11 -2.95 5.58
N SER A 70 34.88 -4.04 5.55
CA SER A 70 35.62 -4.54 6.70
C SER A 70 36.79 -3.62 7.08
N GLY A 71 37.08 -3.53 8.38
CA GLY A 71 38.33 -2.93 8.86
C GLY A 71 39.55 -3.78 8.50
N ALA A 72 40.64 -3.13 8.12
CA ALA A 72 41.92 -3.80 7.87
C ALA A 72 42.49 -4.37 9.17
N GLY A 73 43.15 -5.53 9.07
CA GLY A 73 43.92 -6.07 10.18
C GLY A 73 45.15 -5.22 10.48
N GLY A 74 45.61 -5.27 11.73
CA GLY A 74 46.82 -4.56 12.17
C GLY A 74 48.06 -5.08 11.46
N ASN A 75 49.02 -4.19 11.24
CA ASN A 75 50.31 -4.56 10.69
C ASN A 75 51.13 -5.37 11.71
N PRO A 76 51.90 -6.37 11.28
CA PRO A 76 52.74 -7.16 12.17
C PRO A 76 53.88 -6.32 12.75
N SER A 77 54.27 -6.64 13.98
CA SER A 77 55.48 -6.10 14.62
C SER A 77 56.46 -7.23 14.95
N GLY A 78 57.73 -7.07 14.60
CA GLY A 78 58.74 -8.12 14.76
C GLY A 78 58.36 -9.43 14.04
N SER A 79 58.39 -10.55 14.76
CA SER A 79 58.02 -11.87 14.25
C SER A 79 56.52 -12.22 14.38
N ALA A 80 55.67 -11.25 14.75
CA ALA A 80 54.23 -11.47 14.84
C ALA A 80 53.59 -11.64 13.46
N LYS A 81 52.51 -12.43 13.38
CA LYS A 81 51.69 -12.52 12.18
C LYS A 81 50.83 -11.25 12.00
N PRO A 82 50.48 -10.85 10.77
CA PRO A 82 49.51 -9.79 10.54
C PRO A 82 48.15 -10.15 11.13
N GLY A 83 47.39 -9.13 11.54
CA GLY A 83 46.01 -9.32 11.97
C GLY A 83 45.12 -9.69 10.78
N CYS A 84 44.08 -10.50 11.02
CA CYS A 84 43.06 -10.74 10.01
C CYS A 84 42.20 -9.49 9.79
N ALA A 85 41.71 -9.28 8.57
CA ALA A 85 40.65 -8.31 8.30
C ALA A 85 39.36 -8.73 9.04
N GLY A 86 38.54 -7.75 9.40
CA GLY A 86 37.20 -8.03 9.89
C GLY A 86 36.27 -8.57 8.79
N GLY A 87 35.07 -8.99 9.16
CA GLY A 87 34.03 -9.34 8.18
C GLY A 87 33.38 -8.10 7.54
N THR A 88 32.90 -8.21 6.31
CA THR A 88 32.03 -7.19 5.69
C THR A 88 30.68 -7.15 6.40
N GLY A 89 30.06 -5.98 6.45
CA GLY A 89 28.69 -5.85 6.93
C GLY A 89 27.68 -6.59 6.05
N GLY A 90 26.58 -7.03 6.65
CA GLY A 90 25.45 -7.60 5.90
C GLY A 90 24.64 -6.52 5.17
N TYR A 91 23.92 -6.93 4.14
CA TYR A 91 22.93 -6.09 3.47
C TYR A 91 21.81 -5.69 4.42
N GLY A 92 21.27 -4.50 4.24
CA GLY A 92 20.01 -4.12 4.86
C GLY A 92 18.84 -4.91 4.28
N GLY A 93 17.76 -5.02 5.06
CA GLY A 93 16.52 -5.65 4.60
C GLY A 93 15.85 -4.87 3.47
N ARG A 94 15.08 -5.57 2.61
CA ARG A 94 14.21 -4.92 1.62
C ARG A 94 13.08 -4.17 2.33
N GLY A 95 12.61 -3.09 1.71
CA GLY A 95 11.34 -2.48 2.08
C GLY A 95 10.16 -3.42 1.78
N GLY A 96 8.99 -3.12 2.36
CA GLY A 96 7.74 -3.78 2.00
C GLY A 96 7.12 -3.19 0.74
N ASN A 97 6.31 -3.96 0.03
CA ASN A 97 5.51 -3.46 -1.09
C ASN A 97 4.33 -2.61 -0.59
N GLY A 98 3.91 -1.63 -1.39
CA GLY A 98 2.69 -0.87 -1.14
C GLY A 98 1.44 -1.67 -1.53
N GLY A 99 0.34 -1.50 -0.79
CA GLY A 99 -0.96 -2.08 -1.18
C GLY A 99 -1.63 -1.28 -2.30
N GLY A 100 -2.47 -1.92 -3.10
CA GLY A 100 -3.30 -1.28 -4.11
C GLY A 100 -4.47 -0.53 -3.49
N GLY A 101 -4.96 0.50 -4.18
CA GLY A 101 -6.09 1.30 -3.73
C GLY A 101 -7.43 0.60 -3.97
N ASN A 102 -8.43 0.84 -3.13
CA ASN A 102 -9.78 0.29 -3.36
C ASN A 102 -10.46 0.97 -4.56
N GLY A 103 -11.30 0.23 -5.27
CA GLY A 103 -12.15 0.75 -6.31
C GLY A 103 -13.33 1.55 -5.76
N GLY A 104 -13.77 2.55 -6.51
CA GLY A 104 -14.88 3.43 -6.15
C GLY A 104 -16.25 2.76 -6.27
N HIS A 105 -17.17 3.14 -5.39
CA HIS A 105 -18.57 2.69 -5.44
C HIS A 105 -19.35 3.39 -6.56
N ALA A 106 -20.39 2.74 -7.08
CA ALA A 106 -21.34 3.29 -8.05
C ALA A 106 -22.77 3.06 -7.56
N LEU A 107 -23.36 4.05 -6.88
CA LEU A 107 -24.63 3.88 -6.17
C LEU A 107 -25.71 4.85 -6.68
N ALA A 108 -26.82 4.36 -7.21
CA ALA A 108 -27.90 5.27 -7.62
C ALA A 108 -28.58 5.89 -6.39
N LEU A 109 -28.80 5.10 -5.35
CA LEU A 109 -29.38 5.53 -4.10
C LEU A 109 -28.65 4.90 -2.93
N ALA A 110 -28.32 5.69 -1.93
CA ALA A 110 -27.84 5.17 -0.66
C ALA A 110 -28.56 5.82 0.51
N TYR A 111 -28.83 5.05 1.56
CA TYR A 111 -29.49 5.57 2.75
C TYR A 111 -28.95 4.97 4.05
N SER A 112 -28.95 5.77 5.11
CA SER A 112 -28.74 5.31 6.50
C SER A 112 -29.88 5.82 7.38
N GLY A 113 -30.38 4.97 8.27
CA GLY A 113 -31.57 5.24 9.07
C GLY A 113 -32.88 4.96 8.32
N THR A 114 -33.68 6.01 8.08
CA THR A 114 -35.02 5.89 7.48
C THR A 114 -34.95 5.48 6.01
N MET A 115 -35.74 4.48 5.62
CA MET A 115 -35.93 4.09 4.23
C MET A 115 -36.64 5.21 3.44
N ILE A 116 -36.25 5.38 2.19
CA ILE A 116 -36.79 6.40 1.29
C ILE A 116 -38.12 5.90 0.72
N SER A 117 -39.14 6.76 0.73
CA SER A 117 -40.43 6.46 0.12
C SER A 117 -40.37 6.77 -1.38
N MET A 118 -40.91 5.89 -2.22
CA MET A 118 -40.93 6.09 -3.67
C MET A 118 -42.37 6.03 -4.17
N SER A 119 -42.77 7.04 -4.95
CA SER A 119 -44.07 7.12 -5.63
C SER A 119 -43.88 7.48 -7.11
N GLY A 120 -44.82 7.06 -7.96
CA GLY A 120 -44.68 7.20 -9.40
C GLY A 120 -43.57 6.32 -10.00
N ASP A 121 -43.18 6.61 -11.24
CA ASP A 121 -42.18 5.85 -11.99
C ASP A 121 -40.76 6.42 -11.74
N ASN A 122 -40.05 5.87 -10.75
CA ASN A 122 -38.70 6.29 -10.42
C ASN A 122 -37.67 5.40 -11.14
N ARG A 123 -36.66 6.03 -11.74
CA ARG A 123 -35.59 5.34 -12.44
C ARG A 123 -34.29 5.44 -11.66
N LEU A 124 -33.78 4.30 -11.20
CA LEU A 124 -32.52 4.18 -10.47
C LEU A 124 -31.48 3.49 -11.36
N GLU A 125 -30.42 4.19 -11.71
CA GLU A 125 -29.35 3.66 -12.57
C GLU A 125 -28.00 3.79 -11.91
N GLN A 126 -27.36 2.66 -11.66
CA GLN A 126 -25.99 2.59 -11.20
C GLN A 126 -25.03 2.46 -12.38
N GLY A 127 -23.85 3.05 -12.26
CA GLY A 127 -22.71 2.68 -13.11
C GLY A 127 -22.05 1.38 -12.64
N ALA A 128 -20.95 1.03 -13.30
CA ALA A 128 -20.08 -0.06 -12.86
C ALA A 128 -19.24 0.38 -11.65
N ALA A 129 -18.98 -0.54 -10.72
CA ALA A 129 -18.01 -0.30 -9.66
C ALA A 129 -16.59 -0.21 -10.23
N GLY A 130 -15.74 0.59 -9.59
CA GLY A 130 -14.32 0.61 -9.90
C GLY A 130 -13.65 -0.70 -9.47
N ALA A 131 -12.69 -1.16 -10.26
CA ALA A 131 -11.81 -2.25 -9.85
C ALA A 131 -10.85 -1.78 -8.74
N GLY A 132 -10.42 -2.71 -7.89
CA GLY A 132 -9.29 -2.47 -7.01
C GLY A 132 -8.00 -2.29 -7.82
N GLY A 133 -7.12 -1.43 -7.33
CA GLY A 133 -5.79 -1.26 -7.90
C GLY A 133 -4.88 -2.42 -7.54
N PRO A 134 -3.93 -2.79 -8.41
CA PRO A 134 -2.91 -3.79 -8.09
C PRO A 134 -2.04 -3.28 -6.94
N GLY A 135 -1.56 -4.15 -6.05
CA GLY A 135 -0.48 -3.75 -5.15
C GLY A 135 0.90 -3.87 -5.79
N GLY A 136 1.92 -3.42 -5.07
CA GLY A 136 3.31 -3.41 -5.52
C GLY A 136 3.96 -4.78 -5.45
N GLY A 137 4.96 -5.00 -6.29
CA GLY A 137 5.58 -6.30 -6.50
C GLY A 137 4.67 -7.28 -7.25
N GLU A 138 5.27 -8.29 -7.87
CA GLU A 138 4.61 -9.25 -8.78
C GLU A 138 3.48 -10.10 -8.14
N ASP A 139 3.15 -9.88 -6.86
CA ASP A 139 2.15 -10.62 -6.10
C ASP A 139 0.86 -9.80 -5.95
N ILE A 140 0.25 -9.57 -7.12
CA ILE A 140 -0.82 -8.60 -7.36
C ILE A 140 -2.06 -8.91 -6.50
N ASP A 141 -2.36 -10.18 -6.26
CA ASP A 141 -3.63 -10.58 -5.64
C ASP A 141 -3.64 -10.43 -4.11
N MET A 142 -2.49 -10.57 -3.44
CA MET A 142 -2.44 -10.56 -1.97
C MET A 142 -2.49 -9.15 -1.36
N ASN A 143 -2.10 -8.13 -2.12
CA ASN A 143 -2.08 -6.74 -1.67
C ASN A 143 -2.90 -5.80 -2.58
N SER A 144 -3.72 -6.34 -3.49
CA SER A 144 -4.66 -5.55 -4.28
C SER A 144 -5.71 -4.87 -3.40
N GLY A 145 -6.17 -3.71 -3.87
CA GLY A 145 -7.38 -3.12 -3.33
C GLY A 145 -8.60 -3.96 -3.66
N VAL A 146 -9.67 -3.80 -2.87
CA VAL A 146 -10.95 -4.45 -3.18
C VAL A 146 -11.71 -3.63 -4.22
N ALA A 147 -12.51 -4.30 -5.06
CA ALA A 147 -13.43 -3.62 -5.95
C ALA A 147 -14.51 -2.85 -5.16
N GLY A 148 -15.02 -1.78 -5.77
CA GLY A 148 -16.16 -1.05 -5.24
C GLY A 148 -17.45 -1.86 -5.32
N ILE A 149 -18.52 -1.29 -4.76
CA ILE A 149 -19.87 -1.86 -4.82
C ILE A 149 -20.68 -1.06 -5.83
N ALA A 150 -21.40 -1.75 -6.70
CA ALA A 150 -22.37 -1.14 -7.60
C ALA A 150 -23.78 -1.61 -7.21
N ALA A 151 -24.64 -0.67 -6.82
CA ALA A 151 -26.00 -0.97 -6.38
C ALA A 151 -26.98 0.17 -6.73
N THR A 152 -28.21 -0.18 -7.12
CA THR A 152 -29.27 0.80 -7.39
C THR A 152 -29.78 1.37 -6.08
N GLU A 153 -29.76 0.57 -5.01
CA GLU A 153 -30.08 0.98 -3.66
C GLU A 153 -29.14 0.30 -2.66
N GLN A 154 -28.52 1.08 -1.78
CA GLN A 154 -27.59 0.60 -0.76
C GLN A 154 -27.95 1.15 0.63
N LYS A 155 -28.25 0.25 1.56
CA LYS A 155 -28.35 0.63 2.97
C LYS A 155 -26.95 0.68 3.59
N PHE A 156 -26.63 1.79 4.24
CA PHE A 156 -25.47 1.91 5.11
C PHE A 156 -25.88 1.66 6.57
N PRO A 157 -24.97 1.10 7.39
CA PRO A 157 -25.22 0.87 8.80
C PRO A 157 -25.52 2.16 9.57
#